data_AF-A0AA95IVY6-F1
#
_entry.id   AF-A0AA95IVY6-F1
#
_cell.length_a   1.000
_cell.length_b   1.000
_cell.length_c   1.000
_cell.angle_alpha   90.00
_cell.angle_beta   90.00
_cell.angle_gamma   90.00
#
_symmetry.space_group_name_H-M   'P 1'
#
loop_
_entity.id
_entity.type
_entity.pdbx_description
1 polymer ?
#
loop_
_entity_poly.entity_id
_entity_poly.type
_entity_poly.pdbx_seq_one_letter_code
_entity_poly.pdbx_strand_id
1 'polypeptide(L)'
;MDDYISGWQDWTQAFEDWHDVTISELHGLISGVLSVCNAPTEQEWQLLLTELSFTELEPKALEIVTEEGEDMVAVLTDDADSYQFMPLLPDDDHPLYERLMALKNWANGFLTGFGITDSALRPEENNLFNDLAKIGALRVDAYDEALQGTDNAEGEVEYMELLEFVRMIPVSVSQGRVRKSVAKLPLIAGFAMNRPVGKAQGVDEEHLDFIEQLRDDELDWEAEKDTNDDFVTHMVIDAMTGKKPN
;
A
#
# COMPACT_ATOMS: atom_id res chain seq x y z
N MET A 1 -6.25 24.66 -5.16
CA MET A 1 -5.96 24.47 -6.61
C MET A 1 -7.31 24.46 -7.27
N ASP A 2 -7.64 25.44 -8.10
CA ASP A 2 -8.99 25.60 -8.66
C ASP A 2 -9.51 24.27 -9.24
N ASP A 3 -10.68 23.81 -8.81
CA ASP A 3 -11.34 22.57 -9.26
C ASP A 3 -11.40 22.40 -10.80
N TYR A 4 -11.40 23.51 -11.53
CA TYR A 4 -11.32 23.51 -13.01
C TYR A 4 -9.96 23.10 -13.57
N ILE A 5 -8.89 23.28 -12.79
CA ILE A 5 -7.52 22.96 -13.17
C ILE A 5 -7.17 21.51 -12.79
N SER A 6 -7.78 20.97 -11.73
CA SER A 6 -7.56 19.59 -11.29
C SER A 6 -8.41 18.55 -12.05
N GLY A 7 -9.41 19.00 -12.83
CA GLY A 7 -10.39 18.12 -13.47
C GLY A 7 -11.46 17.57 -12.51
N TRP A 8 -11.48 18.05 -11.26
CA TRP A 8 -12.38 17.56 -10.21
C TRP A 8 -13.87 17.62 -10.61
N GLN A 9 -14.29 18.72 -11.25
CA GLN A 9 -15.68 18.87 -11.69
C GLN A 9 -16.03 17.93 -12.84
N ASP A 10 -15.13 17.73 -13.80
CA ASP A 10 -15.34 16.84 -14.95
C ASP A 10 -15.47 15.39 -14.46
N TRP A 11 -14.61 14.96 -13.55
CA TRP A 11 -14.71 13.66 -12.89
C TRP A 11 -15.99 13.54 -12.07
N THR A 12 -16.31 14.52 -11.23
CA THR A 12 -17.53 14.48 -10.40
C THR A 12 -18.79 14.36 -11.27
N GLN A 13 -18.84 15.05 -12.41
CA GLN A 13 -19.96 14.97 -13.34
C GLN A 13 -20.01 13.64 -14.08
N ALA A 14 -18.89 13.16 -14.61
CA ALA A 14 -18.86 11.92 -15.38
C ALA A 14 -19.13 10.67 -14.53
N PHE A 15 -18.85 10.75 -13.23
CA PHE A 15 -19.05 9.68 -12.27
C PHE A 15 -20.29 9.88 -11.37
N GLU A 16 -21.28 10.70 -11.78
CA GLU A 16 -22.46 10.99 -10.94
C GLU A 16 -23.26 9.72 -10.55
N ASP A 17 -23.32 8.73 -11.45
CA ASP A 17 -24.03 7.47 -11.25
C ASP A 17 -23.11 6.33 -10.74
N TRP A 18 -21.82 6.62 -10.49
CA TRP A 18 -20.84 5.66 -9.99
C TRP A 18 -20.81 5.63 -8.46
N HIS A 19 -20.87 4.42 -7.89
CA HIS A 19 -21.02 4.26 -6.43
C HIS A 19 -20.09 3.22 -5.81
N ASP A 20 -19.22 2.55 -6.60
CA ASP A 20 -18.39 1.47 -6.06
C ASP A 20 -17.30 1.99 -5.13
N VAL A 21 -16.66 3.09 -5.52
CA VAL A 21 -15.63 3.81 -4.75
C VAL A 21 -15.66 5.31 -5.06
N THR A 22 -15.02 6.14 -4.23
CA THR A 22 -14.88 7.58 -4.52
C THR A 22 -14.00 7.85 -5.74
N ILE A 23 -14.20 8.98 -6.44
CA ILE A 23 -13.36 9.35 -7.59
C ILE A 23 -11.87 9.49 -7.21
N SER A 24 -11.56 9.94 -6.00
CA SER A 24 -10.19 9.99 -5.48
C SER A 24 -9.59 8.60 -5.27
N GLU A 25 -10.37 7.64 -4.78
CA GLU A 25 -9.93 6.25 -4.64
C GLU A 25 -9.68 5.59 -6.00
N LEU A 26 -10.60 5.78 -6.96
CA LEU A 26 -10.43 5.28 -8.32
C LEU A 26 -9.20 5.90 -8.99
N HIS A 27 -9.02 7.22 -8.86
CA HIS A 27 -7.83 7.91 -9.35
C HIS A 27 -6.56 7.38 -8.70
N GLY A 28 -6.58 7.12 -7.38
CA GLY A 28 -5.47 6.46 -6.68
C GLY A 28 -5.15 5.09 -7.28
N LEU A 29 -6.17 4.26 -7.51
CA LEU A 29 -6.01 2.95 -8.15
C LEU A 29 -5.35 3.06 -9.53
N ILE A 30 -5.86 3.97 -10.35
CA ILE A 30 -5.28 4.27 -11.67
C ILE A 30 -3.82 4.68 -11.52
N SER A 31 -3.49 5.61 -10.62
CA SER A 31 -2.12 6.04 -10.34
C SER A 31 -1.21 4.91 -9.88
N GLY A 32 -1.70 3.98 -9.07
CA GLY A 32 -0.95 2.80 -8.62
C GLY A 32 -0.59 1.88 -9.78
N VAL A 33 -1.55 1.60 -10.67
CA VAL A 33 -1.33 0.82 -11.89
C VAL A 33 -0.33 1.53 -12.80
N LEU A 34 -0.55 2.82 -13.06
CA LEU A 34 0.26 3.66 -13.92
C LEU A 34 1.58 4.08 -13.27
N SER A 35 1.92 3.66 -12.06
CA SER A 35 3.29 3.84 -11.58
C SER A 35 4.24 2.85 -12.28
N VAL A 36 3.73 1.75 -12.81
CA VAL A 36 4.54 0.63 -13.36
C VAL A 36 4.03 0.09 -14.69
N CYS A 37 2.90 0.57 -15.19
CA CYS A 37 2.32 0.14 -16.46
C CYS A 37 2.34 1.25 -17.51
N ASN A 38 2.34 0.87 -18.79
CA ASN A 38 2.04 1.80 -19.89
C ASN A 38 0.57 2.25 -19.81
N ALA A 39 0.26 3.40 -20.41
CA ALA A 39 -1.12 3.88 -20.54
C ALA A 39 -1.98 2.80 -21.24
N PRO A 40 -3.05 2.31 -20.58
CA PRO A 40 -3.97 1.33 -21.14
C PRO A 40 -4.91 1.96 -22.16
N THR A 41 -5.40 1.17 -23.11
CA THR A 41 -6.55 1.59 -23.94
C THR A 41 -7.85 1.54 -23.13
N GLU A 42 -8.91 2.19 -23.62
CA GLU A 42 -10.26 2.10 -23.05
C GLU A 42 -10.69 0.64 -22.78
N GLN A 43 -10.42 -0.26 -23.73
CA GLN A 43 -10.78 -1.69 -23.58
C GLN A 43 -9.96 -2.39 -22.50
N GLU A 44 -8.68 -2.05 -22.35
CA GLU A 44 -7.83 -2.58 -21.30
C GLU A 44 -8.27 -2.05 -19.91
N TRP A 45 -8.67 -0.78 -19.82
CA TRP A 45 -9.25 -0.20 -18.60
C TRP A 45 -10.55 -0.89 -18.21
N GLN A 46 -11.49 -1.00 -19.14
CA GLN A 46 -12.77 -1.64 -18.89
C GLN A 46 -12.59 -3.11 -18.46
N LEU A 47 -11.68 -3.84 -19.10
CA LEU A 47 -11.37 -5.21 -18.71
C LEU A 47 -10.76 -5.28 -17.31
N LEU A 48 -9.78 -4.43 -17.00
CA LEU A 48 -9.15 -4.39 -15.69
C LEU A 48 -10.16 -4.11 -14.58
N LEU A 49 -11.02 -3.11 -14.76
CA LEU A 49 -12.05 -2.75 -13.78
C LEU A 49 -13.09 -3.87 -13.61
N THR A 50 -13.49 -4.52 -14.70
CA THR A 50 -14.40 -5.68 -14.66
C THR A 50 -13.81 -6.83 -13.83
N GLU A 51 -12.53 -7.15 -14.02
CA GLU A 51 -11.85 -8.21 -13.24
C GLU A 51 -11.72 -7.85 -11.74
N LEU A 52 -11.70 -6.56 -11.42
CA LEU A 52 -11.77 -6.06 -10.04
C LEU A 52 -13.20 -6.04 -9.48
N SER A 53 -14.18 -6.54 -10.23
CA SER A 53 -15.61 -6.55 -9.88
C SER A 53 -16.22 -5.16 -9.72
N PHE A 54 -15.64 -4.16 -10.39
CA PHE A 54 -16.28 -2.86 -10.54
C PHE A 54 -17.39 -2.91 -11.60
N THR A 55 -18.36 -2.02 -11.43
CA THR A 55 -19.39 -1.69 -12.41
C THR A 55 -18.73 -1.21 -13.71
N GLU A 56 -19.40 -1.42 -14.84
CA GLU A 56 -18.93 -0.89 -16.13
C GLU A 56 -18.98 0.65 -16.11
N LEU A 57 -17.92 1.29 -16.59
CA LEU A 57 -17.89 2.74 -16.68
C LEU A 57 -18.77 3.21 -17.83
N GLU A 58 -19.56 4.26 -17.57
CA GLU A 58 -20.25 4.97 -18.64
C GLU A 58 -19.22 5.53 -19.65
N PRO A 59 -19.56 5.65 -20.95
CA PRO A 59 -18.60 6.01 -21.98
C PRO A 59 -17.80 7.28 -21.70
N LYS A 60 -18.43 8.29 -21.08
CA LYS A 60 -17.75 9.55 -20.75
C LYS A 60 -16.75 9.39 -19.59
N ALA A 61 -17.08 8.57 -18.59
CA ALA A 61 -16.17 8.26 -17.49
C ALA A 61 -14.97 7.44 -17.98
N LEU A 62 -15.21 6.47 -18.89
CA LEU A 62 -14.14 5.67 -19.48
C LEU A 62 -13.18 6.50 -20.35
N GLU A 63 -13.71 7.45 -21.13
CA GLU A 63 -12.92 8.42 -21.90
C GLU A 63 -11.99 9.22 -20.96
N ILE A 64 -12.55 9.80 -19.89
CA ILE A 64 -11.78 10.58 -18.90
C ILE A 64 -10.69 9.74 -18.24
N VAL A 65 -10.98 8.51 -17.81
CA VAL A 65 -9.97 7.61 -17.21
C VAL A 65 -8.85 7.30 -18.20
N THR A 66 -9.17 7.16 -19.48
CA THR A 66 -8.20 6.84 -20.52
C THR A 66 -7.30 8.03 -20.82
N GLU A 67 -7.88 9.22 -21.00
CA GLU A 67 -7.13 10.47 -21.21
C GLU A 67 -6.23 10.79 -20.01
N GLU A 68 -6.78 10.74 -18.79
CA GLU A 68 -6.00 10.92 -17.56
C GLU A 68 -4.84 9.92 -17.47
N GLY A 69 -5.07 8.68 -17.92
CA GLY A 69 -4.04 7.66 -17.91
C GLY A 69 -2.89 7.95 -18.87
N GLU A 70 -3.18 8.49 -20.05
CA GLU A 70 -2.16 8.91 -21.02
C GLU A 70 -1.33 10.08 -20.48
N ASP A 71 -2.01 11.10 -19.96
CA ASP A 71 -1.38 12.30 -19.38
C ASP A 71 -0.51 11.96 -18.17
N MET A 72 -1.02 11.11 -17.27
CA MET A 72 -0.28 10.69 -16.07
C MET A 72 0.98 9.89 -16.43
N VAL A 73 0.93 9.00 -17.42
CA VAL A 73 2.14 8.29 -17.88
C VAL A 73 3.14 9.26 -18.49
N ALA A 74 2.68 10.24 -19.28
CA ALA A 74 3.55 11.26 -19.84
C ALA A 74 4.26 12.06 -18.74
N VAL A 75 3.51 12.55 -17.75
CA VAL A 75 4.05 13.29 -16.59
C VAL A 75 5.04 12.43 -15.79
N LEU A 76 4.67 11.19 -15.42
CA LEU A 76 5.51 10.34 -14.56
C LEU A 76 6.77 9.79 -15.24
N THR A 77 6.88 9.92 -16.56
CA THR A 77 8.06 9.46 -17.32
C THR A 77 8.94 10.60 -17.83
N ASP A 78 8.51 11.85 -17.67
CA ASP A 78 9.34 13.02 -17.92
C ASP A 78 10.06 13.44 -16.63
N ASP A 79 11.40 13.35 -16.63
CA ASP A 79 12.23 13.72 -15.46
C ASP A 79 12.04 15.19 -15.04
N ALA A 80 11.71 16.09 -15.98
CA ALA A 80 11.51 17.51 -15.68
C ALA A 80 10.12 17.78 -15.10
N ASP A 81 9.10 17.07 -15.58
CA ASP A 81 7.70 17.37 -15.28
C ASP A 81 7.07 16.40 -14.26
N SER A 82 7.76 15.31 -13.88
CA SER A 82 7.22 14.33 -12.92
C SER A 82 6.77 14.92 -11.58
N TYR A 83 7.41 16.00 -11.10
CA TYR A 83 7.02 16.73 -9.89
C TYR A 83 5.71 17.51 -10.03
N GLN A 84 5.13 17.60 -11.24
CA GLN A 84 3.84 18.23 -11.50
C GLN A 84 2.65 17.29 -11.23
N PHE A 85 2.90 16.00 -10.94
CA PHE A 85 1.84 15.08 -10.56
C PHE A 85 1.00 15.62 -9.40
N MET A 86 -0.33 15.50 -9.55
CA MET A 86 -1.31 15.87 -8.54
C MET A 86 -2.32 14.72 -8.37
N PRO A 87 -2.60 14.25 -7.15
CA PRO A 87 -3.74 13.37 -6.91
C PRO A 87 -5.05 14.15 -7.10
N LEU A 88 -6.04 13.51 -7.73
CA LEU A 88 -7.40 14.03 -7.84
C LEU A 88 -8.07 14.09 -6.45
N LEU A 89 -8.12 15.29 -5.88
CA LEU A 89 -8.65 15.58 -4.55
C LEU A 89 -9.49 16.87 -4.61
N PRO A 90 -10.43 17.07 -3.67
CA PRO A 90 -11.11 18.36 -3.53
C PRO A 90 -10.11 19.46 -3.20
N ASP A 91 -10.39 20.67 -3.69
CA ASP A 91 -9.55 21.84 -3.48
C ASP A 91 -9.72 22.50 -2.10
N ASP A 92 -9.04 23.62 -1.90
CA ASP A 92 -9.01 24.39 -0.64
C ASP A 92 -10.32 25.12 -0.32
N ASP A 93 -11.30 25.14 -1.23
CA ASP A 93 -12.65 25.62 -0.95
C ASP A 93 -13.51 24.57 -0.21
N HIS A 94 -13.04 23.31 -0.17
CA HIS A 94 -13.67 22.23 0.58
C HIS A 94 -13.14 22.13 2.03
N PRO A 95 -13.98 21.69 3.00
CA PRO A 95 -13.55 21.46 4.37
C PRO A 95 -12.36 20.50 4.45
N LEU A 96 -11.44 20.74 5.38
CA LEU A 96 -10.27 19.90 5.60
C LEU A 96 -10.65 18.42 5.82
N TYR A 97 -11.78 18.15 6.47
CA TYR A 97 -12.34 16.81 6.62
C TYR A 97 -12.52 16.08 5.27
N GLU A 98 -13.16 16.73 4.30
CA GLU A 98 -13.47 16.13 3.00
C GLU A 98 -12.18 15.84 2.22
N ARG A 99 -11.24 16.78 2.23
CA ARG A 99 -9.93 16.63 1.57
C ARG A 99 -9.08 15.53 2.21
N LEU A 100 -9.08 15.44 3.54
CA LEU A 100 -8.37 14.39 4.26
C LEU A 100 -8.97 12.99 4.01
N MET A 101 -10.31 12.91 3.95
CA MET A 101 -11.00 11.67 3.57
C MET A 101 -10.69 11.26 2.13
N ALA A 102 -10.67 12.21 1.19
CA ALA A 102 -10.27 11.97 -0.20
C ALA A 102 -8.81 11.50 -0.31
N LEU A 103 -7.89 12.12 0.44
CA LEU A 103 -6.48 11.73 0.47
C LEU A 103 -6.28 10.32 1.03
N LYS A 104 -6.97 9.98 2.12
CA LYS A 104 -7.02 8.63 2.70
C LYS A 104 -7.52 7.60 1.66
N ASN A 105 -8.60 7.94 0.97
CA ASN A 105 -9.20 7.08 -0.04
C ASN A 105 -8.28 6.90 -1.26
N TRP A 106 -7.66 7.98 -1.73
CA TRP A 106 -6.65 7.94 -2.79
C TRP A 106 -5.49 7.02 -2.41
N ALA A 107 -5.00 7.09 -1.16
CA ALA A 107 -3.93 6.22 -0.67
C ALA A 107 -4.31 4.73 -0.73
N ASN A 108 -5.54 4.38 -0.31
CA ASN A 108 -6.05 3.01 -0.40
C ASN A 108 -6.19 2.53 -1.86
N GLY A 109 -6.68 3.41 -2.73
CA GLY A 109 -6.71 3.20 -4.17
C GLY A 109 -5.33 2.88 -4.72
N PHE A 110 -4.34 3.73 -4.44
CA PHE A 110 -2.96 3.57 -4.91
C PHE A 110 -2.35 2.25 -4.49
N LEU A 111 -2.48 1.89 -3.20
CA LEU A 111 -1.99 0.61 -2.68
C LEU A 111 -2.63 -0.58 -3.40
N THR A 112 -3.94 -0.50 -3.66
CA THR A 112 -4.69 -1.52 -4.42
C THR A 112 -4.20 -1.61 -5.86
N GLY A 113 -4.13 -0.48 -6.57
CA GLY A 113 -3.71 -0.38 -7.96
C GLY A 113 -2.27 -0.85 -8.18
N PHE A 114 -1.35 -0.51 -7.28
CA PHE A 114 0.01 -1.04 -7.34
C PHE A 114 0.01 -2.56 -7.08
N GLY A 115 -0.72 -3.02 -6.07
CA GLY A 115 -0.77 -4.43 -5.68
C GLY A 115 -1.24 -5.37 -6.80
N ILE A 116 -2.24 -4.97 -7.58
CA ILE A 116 -2.76 -5.79 -8.69
C ILE A 116 -1.78 -5.89 -9.87
N THR A 117 -0.73 -5.05 -9.89
CA THR A 117 0.26 -5.13 -10.95
C THR A 117 1.18 -6.33 -10.80
N ASP A 118 1.24 -6.98 -9.63
CA ASP A 118 2.25 -8.02 -9.30
C ASP A 118 3.70 -7.50 -9.43
N SER A 119 3.90 -6.19 -9.19
CA SER A 119 5.23 -5.59 -9.14
C SER A 119 5.81 -5.73 -7.73
N ALA A 120 7.06 -6.21 -7.63
CA ALA A 120 7.75 -6.25 -6.35
C ALA A 120 8.13 -4.84 -5.88
N LEU A 121 7.97 -4.59 -4.58
CA LEU A 121 8.54 -3.43 -3.91
C LEU A 121 10.06 -3.56 -3.84
N ARG A 122 10.76 -2.47 -4.14
CA ARG A 122 12.19 -2.32 -3.86
C ARG A 122 12.39 -2.06 -2.37
N PRO A 123 13.56 -2.40 -1.79
CA PRO A 123 13.81 -2.23 -0.36
C PRO A 123 13.47 -0.83 0.19
N GLU A 124 13.82 0.21 -0.56
CA GLU A 124 13.57 1.62 -0.25
C GLU A 124 12.08 2.01 -0.28
N GLU A 125 11.26 1.29 -1.05
CA GLU A 125 9.81 1.56 -1.16
C GLU A 125 9.01 0.95 -0.01
N ASN A 126 9.58 0.02 0.77
CA ASN A 126 8.85 -0.59 1.89
C ASN A 126 8.39 0.45 2.91
N ASN A 127 9.27 1.37 3.29
CA ASN A 127 8.91 2.44 4.22
C ASN A 127 7.87 3.38 3.61
N LEU A 128 8.05 3.71 2.33
CA LEU A 128 7.12 4.55 1.56
C LEU A 128 5.70 3.99 1.57
N PHE A 129 5.55 2.69 1.26
CA PHE A 129 4.26 2.01 1.25
C PHE A 129 3.70 1.80 2.66
N ASN A 130 4.54 1.53 3.65
CA ASN A 130 4.10 1.43 5.04
C ASN A 130 3.53 2.76 5.55
N ASP A 131 4.16 3.88 5.22
CA ASP A 131 3.69 5.21 5.60
C ASP A 131 2.43 5.61 4.83
N LEU A 132 2.34 5.30 3.54
CA LEU A 132 1.12 5.48 2.76
C LEU A 132 -0.04 4.63 3.32
N ALA A 133 0.21 3.41 3.78
CA ALA A 133 -0.79 2.57 4.43
C ALA A 133 -1.27 3.17 5.77
N LYS A 134 -0.42 3.88 6.51
CA LYS A 134 -0.86 4.63 7.71
C LYS A 134 -1.83 5.75 7.35
N ILE A 135 -1.58 6.47 6.25
CA ILE A 135 -2.51 7.49 5.71
C ILE A 135 -3.85 6.83 5.35
N GLY A 136 -3.80 5.73 4.57
CA GLY A 136 -4.98 4.93 4.23
C GLY A 136 -5.74 4.39 5.44
N ALA A 137 -5.08 4.22 6.59
CA ALA A 137 -5.65 3.73 7.85
C ALA A 137 -6.11 4.83 8.83
N LEU A 138 -5.95 6.11 8.49
CA LEU A 138 -6.35 7.23 9.36
C LEU A 138 -7.80 7.11 9.82
N ARG A 139 -8.05 7.37 11.09
CA ARG A 139 -9.40 7.46 11.66
C ARG A 139 -9.73 8.93 11.82
N VAL A 140 -10.55 9.44 10.90
CA VAL A 140 -10.95 10.85 10.88
C VAL A 140 -12.34 10.95 11.52
N ASP A 141 -12.49 11.81 12.51
CA ASP A 141 -13.78 12.07 13.16
C ASP A 141 -14.55 13.13 12.35
N ALA A 142 -15.73 12.76 11.85
CA ALA A 142 -16.59 13.64 11.08
C ALA A 142 -17.18 14.79 11.90
N TYR A 143 -17.08 14.73 13.24
CA TYR A 143 -17.59 15.76 14.15
C TYR A 143 -16.48 16.62 14.76
N ASP A 144 -15.22 16.43 14.35
CA ASP A 144 -14.12 17.27 14.79
C ASP A 144 -14.26 18.68 14.19
N GLU A 145 -14.60 19.67 15.02
CA GLU A 145 -14.77 21.06 14.63
C GLU A 145 -13.52 21.63 13.95
N ALA A 146 -12.32 21.15 14.31
CA ALA A 146 -11.06 21.59 13.72
C ALA A 146 -10.90 21.17 12.25
N LEU A 147 -11.72 20.22 11.77
CA LEU A 147 -11.71 19.73 10.38
C LEU A 147 -12.86 20.28 9.52
N GLN A 148 -13.87 20.90 10.14
CA GLN A 148 -15.10 21.35 9.45
C GLN A 148 -15.01 22.79 8.92
N GLY A 149 -14.03 23.58 9.39
CA GLY A 149 -13.83 24.98 9.00
C GLY A 149 -12.55 25.22 8.19
N THR A 150 -12.37 26.46 7.75
CA THR A 150 -11.15 26.95 7.06
C THR A 150 -10.25 27.78 7.96
N ASP A 151 -10.55 27.85 9.26
CA ASP A 151 -9.83 28.65 10.26
C ASP A 151 -8.76 27.86 11.04
N ASN A 152 -8.50 26.62 10.66
CA ASN A 152 -7.46 25.77 11.25
C ASN A 152 -6.14 25.83 10.46
N ALA A 153 -5.37 26.89 10.65
CA ALA A 153 -4.08 27.07 9.94
C ALA A 153 -3.03 25.98 10.25
N GLU A 154 -3.06 25.37 11.44
CA GLU A 154 -2.14 24.27 11.80
C GLU A 154 -2.50 23.00 11.03
N GLY A 155 -3.79 22.62 11.01
CA GLY A 155 -4.28 21.47 10.23
C GLY A 155 -4.07 21.64 8.73
N GLU A 156 -4.14 22.87 8.20
CA GLU A 156 -3.81 23.16 6.81
C GLU A 156 -2.33 22.87 6.48
N VAL A 157 -1.41 23.24 7.38
CA VAL A 157 0.02 22.93 7.20
C VAL A 157 0.27 21.43 7.25
N GLU A 158 -0.32 20.72 8.22
CA GLU A 158 -0.20 19.26 8.33
C GLU A 158 -0.77 18.54 7.11
N TYR A 159 -1.92 18.99 6.60
CA TYR A 159 -2.51 18.45 5.39
C TYR A 159 -1.60 18.63 4.17
N MET A 160 -0.99 19.80 4.01
CA MET A 160 -0.08 20.07 2.89
C MET A 160 1.17 19.18 2.97
N GLU A 161 1.67 18.86 4.16
CA GLU A 161 2.77 17.89 4.33
C GLU A 161 2.36 16.48 3.91
N LEU A 162 1.16 16.03 4.30
CA LEU A 162 0.63 14.73 3.88
C LEU A 162 0.39 14.68 2.37
N LEU A 163 -0.17 15.74 1.81
CA LEU A 163 -0.42 15.87 0.38
C LEU A 163 0.89 15.78 -0.41
N GLU A 164 1.93 16.52 -0.01
CA GLU A 164 3.22 16.48 -0.70
C GLU A 164 3.89 15.11 -0.60
N PHE A 165 3.83 14.46 0.56
CA PHE A 165 4.27 13.07 0.71
C PHE A 165 3.55 12.15 -0.28
N VAL A 166 2.22 12.26 -0.37
CA VAL A 166 1.38 11.45 -1.27
C VAL A 166 1.69 11.73 -2.74
N ARG A 167 1.90 13.00 -3.13
CA ARG A 167 2.28 13.40 -4.49
C ARG A 167 3.58 12.76 -4.95
N MET A 168 4.52 12.59 -4.03
CA MET A 168 5.84 12.02 -4.37
C MET A 168 5.83 10.50 -4.50
N ILE A 169 4.77 9.80 -4.08
CA ILE A 169 4.69 8.34 -4.18
C ILE A 169 4.79 7.87 -5.64
N PRO A 170 3.91 8.29 -6.57
CA PRO A 170 3.94 7.73 -7.93
C PRO A 170 5.23 8.10 -8.66
N VAL A 171 5.77 9.29 -8.40
CA VAL A 171 7.06 9.76 -8.93
C VAL A 171 8.21 8.87 -8.46
N SER A 172 8.28 8.58 -7.16
CA SER A 172 9.33 7.72 -6.61
C SER A 172 9.23 6.28 -7.14
N VAL A 173 8.00 5.76 -7.23
CA VAL A 173 7.74 4.39 -7.68
C VAL A 173 8.02 4.24 -9.18
N SER A 174 7.69 5.21 -10.02
CA SER A 174 7.88 5.12 -11.47
C SER A 174 9.35 5.15 -11.89
N GLN A 175 10.19 5.85 -11.14
CA GLN A 175 11.59 6.07 -11.49
C GLN A 175 12.41 4.78 -11.54
N GLY A 176 13.10 4.58 -12.66
CA GLY A 176 14.02 3.46 -12.87
C GLY A 176 13.35 2.10 -13.09
N ARG A 177 12.03 2.06 -13.29
CA ARG A 177 11.29 0.83 -13.61
C ARG A 177 11.05 0.68 -15.11
N VAL A 178 11.12 -0.56 -15.59
CA VAL A 178 10.62 -0.91 -16.92
C VAL A 178 9.11 -1.09 -16.83
N ARG A 179 8.37 -0.29 -17.59
CA ARG A 179 6.92 -0.33 -17.59
C ARG A 179 6.39 -1.53 -18.37
N LYS A 180 5.27 -2.10 -17.94
CA LYS A 180 4.61 -3.26 -18.58
C LYS A 180 3.23 -2.90 -19.16
N SER A 181 2.75 -3.69 -20.10
CA SER A 181 1.37 -3.53 -20.62
C SER A 181 0.38 -4.10 -19.61
N VAL A 182 -0.76 -3.42 -19.43
CA VAL A 182 -1.84 -3.86 -18.54
C VAL A 182 -2.42 -5.21 -18.97
N ALA A 183 -2.53 -5.48 -20.27
CA ALA A 183 -2.95 -6.79 -20.78
C ALA A 183 -2.04 -7.98 -20.33
N LYS A 184 -0.84 -7.72 -19.81
CA LYS A 184 0.07 -8.75 -19.28
C LYS A 184 -0.05 -8.95 -17.77
N LEU A 185 -0.87 -8.17 -17.08
CA LEU A 185 -1.08 -8.36 -15.65
C LEU A 185 -1.71 -9.72 -15.37
N PRO A 186 -1.34 -10.43 -14.29
CA PRO A 186 -1.88 -11.75 -14.00
C PRO A 186 -3.40 -11.78 -13.88
N LEU A 187 -4.00 -10.67 -13.47
CA LEU A 187 -5.45 -10.49 -13.38
C LEU A 187 -6.14 -10.61 -14.75
N ILE A 188 -5.49 -10.16 -15.83
CA ILE A 188 -6.04 -10.16 -17.20
C ILE A 188 -5.52 -11.35 -18.02
N ALA A 189 -4.20 -11.58 -18.00
CA ALA A 189 -3.56 -12.64 -18.78
C ALA A 189 -3.76 -14.04 -18.17
N GLY A 190 -4.26 -14.10 -16.93
CA GLY A 190 -4.27 -15.29 -16.10
C GLY A 190 -2.90 -15.57 -15.49
N PHE A 191 -2.90 -16.26 -14.35
CA PHE A 191 -1.67 -16.76 -13.76
C PHE A 191 -1.12 -17.90 -14.63
N ALA A 192 0.15 -17.79 -15.02
CA ALA A 192 0.84 -18.96 -15.55
C ALA A 192 0.88 -20.02 -14.43
N MET A 193 0.08 -21.09 -14.58
CA MET A 193 0.05 -22.27 -13.69
C MET A 193 1.34 -23.09 -13.84
N ASN A 194 2.48 -22.45 -13.66
CA ASN A 194 3.81 -23.05 -13.85
C ASN A 194 4.32 -23.73 -12.58
N ARG A 195 3.57 -23.64 -11.48
CA ARG A 195 3.85 -24.35 -10.24
C ARG A 195 2.64 -25.17 -9.81
N PRO A 196 2.74 -26.52 -9.72
CA PRO A 196 1.72 -27.29 -9.05
C PRO A 196 1.66 -26.87 -7.59
N VAL A 197 0.45 -26.55 -7.12
CA VAL A 197 0.16 -26.32 -5.70
C VAL A 197 0.69 -27.52 -4.91
N GLY A 198 1.56 -27.27 -3.93
CA GLY A 198 2.05 -28.31 -3.01
C GLY A 198 3.40 -28.96 -3.35
N LYS A 199 4.20 -28.46 -4.31
CA LYS A 199 5.63 -28.81 -4.29
C LYS A 199 6.33 -27.99 -3.21
N ALA A 200 6.78 -28.68 -2.16
CA ALA A 200 7.74 -28.15 -1.20
C ALA A 200 8.84 -27.41 -1.97
N GLN A 201 9.16 -26.18 -1.54
CA GLN A 201 10.43 -25.60 -1.90
C GLN A 201 11.47 -26.68 -1.63
N GLY A 202 12.32 -26.98 -2.61
CA GLY A 202 13.53 -27.74 -2.34
C GLY A 202 14.16 -27.04 -1.15
N VAL A 203 14.25 -27.75 -0.05
CA VAL A 203 14.84 -27.26 1.18
C VAL A 203 16.21 -26.74 0.76
N ASP A 204 16.40 -25.42 0.77
CA ASP A 204 17.75 -24.87 0.84
C ASP A 204 18.26 -25.38 2.19
N GLU A 205 19.08 -26.43 2.15
CA GLU A 205 19.68 -27.03 3.35
C GLU A 205 20.43 -25.96 4.17
N GLU A 206 20.81 -24.83 3.56
CA GLU A 206 21.42 -23.69 4.24
C GLU A 206 20.50 -22.96 5.24
N HIS A 207 19.17 -23.12 5.18
CA HIS A 207 18.25 -22.41 6.07
C HIS A 207 17.64 -23.28 7.19
N LEU A 208 17.99 -24.57 7.25
CA LEU A 208 17.58 -25.48 8.33
C LEU A 208 18.55 -25.52 9.52
N ASP A 209 19.74 -24.94 9.40
CA ASP A 209 20.71 -24.84 10.51
C ASP A 209 20.12 -24.16 11.74
N PHE A 210 19.20 -23.20 11.54
CA PHE A 210 18.48 -22.53 12.64
C PHE A 210 17.59 -23.50 13.43
N ILE A 211 16.96 -24.49 12.77
CA ILE A 211 16.06 -25.46 13.41
C ILE A 211 16.86 -26.60 14.07
N GLU A 212 18.06 -26.90 13.59
CA GLU A 212 18.99 -27.79 14.31
C GLU A 212 19.55 -27.11 15.56
N GLN A 213 19.96 -25.84 15.48
CA GLN A 213 20.42 -25.07 16.64
C GLN A 213 19.35 -24.94 17.73
N LEU A 214 18.08 -24.72 17.36
CA LEU A 214 16.98 -24.67 18.33
C LEU A 214 16.75 -25.99 19.09
N ARG A 215 17.04 -27.14 18.47
CA ARG A 215 16.92 -28.45 19.14
C ARG A 215 18.08 -28.71 20.09
N ASP A 216 19.28 -28.25 19.73
CA ASP A 216 20.45 -28.33 20.60
C ASP A 216 20.31 -27.38 21.80
N ASP A 217 19.77 -26.17 21.58
CA ASP A 217 19.50 -25.19 22.64
C ASP A 217 18.41 -25.68 23.63
N GLU A 218 17.39 -26.42 23.16
CA GLU A 218 16.34 -27.00 24.01
C GLU A 218 16.90 -28.14 24.88
N LEU A 219 17.80 -28.96 24.33
CA LEU A 219 18.49 -30.03 25.06
C LEU A 219 19.47 -29.48 26.12
N ASP A 220 20.21 -28.41 25.78
CA ASP A 220 21.11 -27.74 26.72
C ASP A 220 20.33 -27.08 27.86
N TRP A 221 19.18 -26.47 27.58
CA TRP A 221 18.32 -25.88 28.61
C TRP A 221 17.70 -26.93 29.53
N GLU A 222 17.26 -28.08 29.01
CA GLU A 222 16.75 -29.19 29.84
C GLU A 222 17.85 -29.77 30.75
N ALA A 223 19.06 -29.95 30.23
CA ALA A 223 20.20 -30.42 31.03
C ALA A 223 20.62 -29.42 32.12
N GLU A 224 20.61 -28.11 31.81
CA GLU A 224 20.91 -27.05 32.78
C GLU A 224 19.82 -26.95 33.87
N LYS A 225 18.55 -27.16 33.50
CA LYS A 225 17.45 -27.21 34.46
C LYS A 225 17.54 -28.43 35.37
N ASP A 226 17.78 -29.62 34.83
CA ASP A 226 17.89 -30.85 35.63
C ASP A 226 19.07 -30.78 36.61
N THR A 227 20.22 -30.24 36.18
CA THR A 227 21.37 -30.02 37.08
C THR A 227 21.09 -29.00 38.17
N ASN A 228 20.33 -27.95 37.88
CA ASN A 228 19.93 -26.96 38.88
C ASN A 228 18.90 -27.52 39.88
N ASP A 229 17.95 -28.34 39.41
CA ASP A 229 16.96 -29.01 40.26
C ASP A 229 17.61 -30.06 41.18
N ASP A 230 18.61 -30.81 40.68
CA ASP A 230 19.42 -31.73 41.50
C ASP A 230 20.24 -30.96 42.56
N PHE A 231 20.85 -29.83 42.18
CA PHE A 231 21.59 -28.98 43.11
C PHE A 231 20.68 -28.46 44.23
N VAL A 232 19.50 -27.94 43.89
CA VAL A 232 18.52 -27.45 44.87
C VAL A 232 18.06 -28.59 45.78
N THR A 233 17.79 -29.77 45.22
CA THR A 233 17.37 -30.96 45.97
C THR A 233 18.45 -31.39 46.97
N HIS A 234 19.72 -31.44 46.55
CA HIS A 234 20.84 -31.76 47.43
C HIS A 234 21.05 -30.71 48.51
N MET A 235 20.92 -29.42 48.19
CA MET A 235 21.01 -28.33 49.16
C MET A 235 19.92 -28.45 50.25
N VAL A 236 18.69 -28.79 49.85
CA VAL A 236 17.58 -29.01 50.80
C VAL A 236 17.83 -30.24 51.67
N ILE A 237 18.36 -31.34 51.10
CA ILE A 237 18.72 -32.55 51.86
C ILE A 237 19.85 -32.28 52.85
N ASP A 238 20.90 -31.55 52.46
CA ASP A 238 22.02 -31.18 53.34
C ASP A 238 21.56 -30.29 54.50
N ALA A 239 20.66 -29.34 54.22
CA ALA A 239 20.02 -28.50 55.25
C ALA A 239 19.17 -29.33 56.23
N MET A 240 18.43 -30.33 55.75
CA MET A 240 17.62 -31.22 56.60
C MET A 240 18.47 -32.22 57.39
N THR A 241 19.64 -32.62 56.89
CA THR A 241 20.52 -33.61 57.52
C THR A 241 21.65 -33.01 58.34
N GLY A 242 21.75 -31.67 58.40
CA GLY A 242 22.72 -30.94 59.23
C GLY A 242 24.16 -31.01 58.72
N LYS A 243 24.38 -31.42 57.46
CA LYS A 243 25.69 -31.35 56.82
C LYS A 243 25.90 -29.94 56.27
N LYS A 244 27.08 -29.35 56.50
CA LYS A 244 27.44 -28.08 55.85
C LYS A 244 27.73 -28.34 54.36
N PRO A 245 27.24 -27.50 53.45
CA PRO A 245 27.53 -27.63 52.03
C PRO A 245 29.03 -27.42 51.79
N ASN A 246 29.61 -28.21 50.89
CA ASN A 246 30.98 -28.05 50.39
C ASN A 246 30.99 -27.20 49.13
#